data_AF-X6P8A8-F1
#
_entry.id   AF-X6P8A8-F1
#
_cell.length_a   1.000
_cell.length_b   1.000
_cell.length_c   1.000
_cell.angle_alpha   90.00
_cell.angle_beta   90.00
_cell.angle_gamma   90.00
#
_symmetry.space_group_name_H-M   'P 1'
#
loop_
_entity.id
_entity.type
_entity.pdbx_description
1 polymer ?
#
loop_
_entity_poly.entity_id
_entity_poly.type
_entity_poly.pdbx_seq_one_letter_code
_entity_poly.pdbx_strand_id
1 'polypeptide(L)'
;MNQKQLKETLIKNNLLYWAAGRNVTSINIENSIKKKFDKGWDPFSLLTFRIFLLFETCIRLKRERRNFIGLPRGTTFVQMYEKGVKELQVQLTTYWDYITVEEFKHKCPDLMDDWSCNAVNQLMNLKSVSPNSYCEMSLVVGHEGHCIYLSLCKTLDYVLVRVDNRWMDTVPLNTPHSKNGELIQPYLVAYFKSNDLDIDKNKEWLKEYIKNATILKDSNSNESMMHLYCSDINNPPREGKVLSIVEYWPYRPIQTDAQNCCLRSHNVGYRVRLGSVIYEWFRDQECKSFVFKKRNYNAIFKENTMKSEKSNEYVPSPSETLSHTELMKVLSKQWKVRFDEMYNGMALKQALVAKANIRTIQNEAFYHHNESTNQTYFQLYLNSTERIQFRQFYQSNFPKFIQSVKEIDHEWVQFYFDFHAFQCEVIPSLSSLF
;
A
#
# COMPACT_ATOMS: atom_id res chain seq x y z
N MET A 1 -7.31 -18.96 11.01
CA MET A 1 -5.92 -18.50 11.20
C MET A 1 -5.53 -18.63 12.68
N ASN A 2 -4.41 -19.27 13.00
CA ASN A 2 -3.90 -19.37 14.37
C ASN A 2 -2.90 -18.23 14.69
N GLN A 3 -2.49 -18.11 15.96
CA GLN A 3 -1.59 -17.03 16.42
C GLN A 3 -0.24 -17.01 15.68
N LYS A 4 0.32 -18.20 15.39
CA LYS A 4 1.61 -18.31 14.68
C LYS A 4 1.48 -17.81 13.24
N GLN A 5 0.42 -18.22 12.54
CA GLN A 5 0.11 -17.76 11.19
C GLN A 5 -0.09 -16.24 11.15
N LEU A 6 -0.88 -15.67 12.07
CA LEU A 6 -1.06 -14.22 12.15
C LEU A 6 0.28 -13.51 12.37
N LYS A 7 1.11 -13.99 13.30
CA LYS A 7 2.44 -13.43 13.56
C LYS A 7 3.33 -13.50 12.31
N GLU A 8 3.35 -14.63 11.61
CA GLU A 8 4.13 -14.78 10.38
C GLU A 8 3.65 -13.85 9.27
N THR A 9 2.34 -13.75 9.05
CA THR A 9 1.73 -12.81 8.09
C THR A 9 2.15 -11.38 8.46
N LEU A 10 1.92 -10.98 9.71
CA LEU A 10 2.25 -9.65 10.23
C LEU A 10 3.74 -9.31 10.14
N ILE A 11 4.61 -10.29 10.14
CA ILE A 11 6.06 -10.12 10.02
C ILE A 11 6.48 -10.06 8.55
N LYS A 12 6.06 -11.04 7.74
CA LYS A 12 6.48 -11.18 6.34
C LYS A 12 5.98 -10.03 5.47
N ASN A 13 4.71 -9.64 5.64
CA ASN A 13 4.12 -8.61 4.79
C ASN A 13 4.21 -7.20 5.41
N ASN A 14 4.92 -7.04 6.53
CA ASN A 14 5.08 -5.75 7.22
C ASN A 14 5.69 -4.70 6.27
N LEU A 15 6.84 -5.04 5.72
CA LEU A 15 7.60 -4.24 4.76
C LEU A 15 6.76 -3.85 3.56
N LEU A 16 6.05 -4.83 3.00
CA LEU A 16 5.14 -4.65 1.88
C LEU A 16 4.03 -3.67 2.26
N TYR A 17 3.34 -3.92 3.38
CA TYR A 17 2.20 -3.11 3.83
C TYR A 17 2.59 -1.67 4.06
N TRP A 18 3.74 -1.48 4.71
CA TRP A 18 4.27 -0.17 5.01
C TRP A 18 4.68 0.60 3.73
N ALA A 19 5.38 -0.06 2.80
CA ALA A 19 5.79 0.56 1.53
C ALA A 19 4.57 0.96 0.70
N ALA A 20 3.61 0.06 0.56
CA ALA A 20 2.40 0.30 -0.21
C ALA A 20 1.45 1.31 0.49
N GLY A 21 1.53 1.40 1.82
CA GLY A 21 0.78 2.35 2.62
C GLY A 21 1.23 3.81 2.51
N ARG A 22 2.51 4.06 2.19
CA ARG A 22 3.04 5.43 2.02
C ARG A 22 2.59 6.12 0.73
N ASN A 23 2.11 5.37 -0.27
CA ASN A 23 1.94 5.85 -1.64
C ASN A 23 0.54 6.41 -2.01
N VAL A 24 -0.32 6.73 -1.04
CA VAL A 24 -1.63 7.36 -1.36
C VAL A 24 -1.50 8.86 -1.66
N THR A 25 -0.37 9.49 -1.34
CA THR A 25 -0.14 10.94 -1.51
C THR A 25 0.72 11.31 -2.71
N SER A 26 1.45 10.37 -3.34
CA SER A 26 2.25 10.66 -4.55
C SER A 26 2.35 9.44 -5.47
N ILE A 27 1.63 9.49 -6.60
CA ILE A 27 1.61 8.48 -7.66
C ILE A 27 3.01 8.22 -8.28
N ASN A 28 3.94 9.19 -8.19
CA ASN A 28 5.24 9.12 -8.87
C ASN A 28 6.26 8.14 -8.24
N ILE A 29 6.20 7.89 -6.93
CA ILE A 29 7.18 7.02 -6.24
C ILE A 29 6.91 5.53 -6.54
N GLU A 30 5.67 5.18 -6.85
CA GLU A 30 5.28 3.79 -7.11
C GLU A 30 5.93 3.22 -8.39
N ASN A 31 6.24 4.08 -9.35
CA ASN A 31 6.87 3.69 -10.62
C ASN A 31 8.39 3.45 -10.52
N SER A 32 9.04 3.83 -9.41
CA SER A 32 10.51 3.72 -9.26
C SER A 32 10.97 2.42 -8.60
N ILE A 33 10.06 1.63 -7.99
CA ILE A 33 10.38 0.34 -7.34
C ILE A 33 9.75 -0.84 -8.11
N LYS A 34 9.94 -0.79 -9.42
CA LYS A 34 9.26 -1.51 -10.49
C LYS A 34 9.63 -3.00 -10.66
N LYS A 35 9.98 -3.71 -9.57
CA LYS A 35 10.28 -5.17 -9.63
C LYS A 35 9.87 -5.97 -8.40
N LYS A 36 9.76 -5.35 -7.22
CA LYS A 36 9.47 -6.08 -5.97
C LYS A 36 8.01 -5.98 -5.54
N PHE A 37 7.31 -4.94 -5.99
CA PHE A 37 5.94 -4.63 -5.62
C PHE A 37 4.96 -4.81 -6.78
N ASP A 38 5.45 -5.22 -7.94
CA ASP A 38 4.57 -5.51 -9.07
C ASP A 38 3.73 -6.72 -8.70
N LYS A 39 4.27 -7.82 -8.15
CA LYS A 39 3.42 -8.95 -7.76
C LYS A 39 2.26 -8.50 -6.87
N GLY A 40 1.05 -8.57 -7.43
CA GLY A 40 -0.27 -8.53 -6.78
C GLY A 40 -0.22 -8.52 -5.27
N TRP A 41 -0.81 -7.52 -4.61
CA TRP A 41 -1.16 -7.72 -3.21
C TRP A 41 -2.15 -8.88 -3.11
N ASP A 42 -1.75 -9.93 -2.39
CA ASP A 42 -2.67 -10.97 -1.93
C ASP A 42 -3.75 -10.28 -1.06
N PRO A 43 -5.02 -10.24 -1.52
CA PRO A 43 -6.08 -9.54 -0.81
C PRO A 43 -6.29 -10.09 0.60
N PHE A 44 -6.05 -11.39 0.80
CA PHE A 44 -6.13 -12.05 2.09
C PHE A 44 -5.14 -11.44 3.10
N SER A 45 -3.86 -11.37 2.71
CA SER A 45 -2.81 -10.76 3.50
C SER A 45 -3.08 -9.29 3.81
N LEU A 46 -3.60 -8.55 2.83
CA LEU A 46 -3.93 -7.14 3.02
C LEU A 46 -5.02 -6.94 4.08
N LEU A 47 -6.15 -7.63 3.90
CA LEU A 47 -7.31 -7.53 4.78
C LEU A 47 -6.95 -7.96 6.21
N THR A 48 -6.16 -9.04 6.33
CA THR A 48 -5.63 -9.50 7.62
C THR A 48 -4.86 -8.39 8.36
N PHE A 49 -3.93 -7.71 7.67
CA PHE A 49 -3.19 -6.60 8.26
C PHE A 49 -4.11 -5.46 8.68
N ARG A 50 -5.03 -5.07 7.79
CA ARG A 50 -5.92 -3.94 8.03
C ARG A 50 -6.82 -4.17 9.24
N ILE A 51 -7.45 -5.35 9.31
CA ILE A 51 -8.28 -5.77 10.43
C ILE A 51 -7.48 -5.72 11.73
N PHE A 52 -6.25 -6.26 11.71
CA PHE A 52 -5.39 -6.25 12.89
C PHE A 52 -5.09 -4.83 13.38
N LEU A 53 -4.67 -3.93 12.49
CA LEU A 53 -4.28 -2.57 12.85
C LEU A 53 -5.47 -1.71 13.29
N LEU A 54 -6.64 -1.88 12.65
CA LEU A 54 -7.89 -1.26 13.07
C LEU A 54 -8.29 -1.74 14.46
N PHE A 55 -8.23 -3.05 14.69
CA PHE A 55 -8.53 -3.64 15.99
C PHE A 55 -7.60 -3.10 17.08
N GLU A 56 -6.29 -3.07 16.83
CA GLU A 56 -5.29 -2.47 17.73
C GLU A 56 -5.64 -1.01 18.06
N THR A 57 -5.96 -0.22 17.04
CA THR A 57 -6.30 1.20 17.18
C THR A 57 -7.57 1.39 18.00
N CYS A 58 -8.62 0.62 17.72
CA CYS A 58 -9.87 0.64 18.49
C CYS A 58 -9.68 0.24 19.96
N ILE A 59 -8.83 -0.76 20.23
CA ILE A 59 -8.49 -1.17 21.60
C ILE A 59 -7.73 -0.06 22.34
N ARG A 60 -6.74 0.58 21.67
CA ARG A 60 -6.00 1.70 22.25
C ARG A 60 -6.91 2.88 22.58
N LEU A 61 -7.76 3.28 21.63
CA LEU A 61 -8.82 4.27 21.85
C LEU A 61 -9.65 3.92 23.09
N LYS A 62 -10.17 2.69 23.17
CA LYS A 62 -11.02 2.25 24.29
C LYS A 62 -10.32 2.28 25.65
N ARG A 63 -9.02 1.98 25.69
CA ARG A 63 -8.20 1.99 26.92
C ARG A 63 -7.90 3.41 27.39
N GLU A 64 -7.51 4.28 26.48
CA GLU A 64 -7.06 5.65 26.80
C GLU A 64 -8.24 6.63 26.97
N ARG A 65 -9.43 6.30 26.42
CA ARG A 65 -10.67 7.09 26.53
C ARG A 65 -10.44 8.59 26.29
N ARG A 66 -10.70 9.43 27.29
CA ARG A 66 -10.56 10.89 27.24
C ARG A 66 -9.12 11.38 27.29
N ASN A 67 -8.18 10.50 27.64
CA ASN A 67 -6.75 10.82 27.74
C ASN A 67 -6.01 10.53 26.42
N PHE A 68 -6.71 10.12 25.36
CA PHE A 68 -6.09 9.93 24.05
C PHE A 68 -5.69 11.29 23.48
N ILE A 69 -4.40 11.61 23.53
CA ILE A 69 -3.86 12.85 22.99
C ILE A 69 -3.80 12.74 21.47
N GLY A 70 -4.35 13.75 20.79
CA GLY A 70 -4.24 13.88 19.34
C GLY A 70 -5.41 13.34 18.53
N LEU A 71 -6.65 13.40 19.05
CA LEU A 71 -7.85 13.27 18.21
C LEU A 71 -7.92 14.44 17.21
N PRO A 72 -8.51 14.25 16.02
CA PRO A 72 -8.69 15.34 15.06
C PRO A 72 -9.52 16.49 15.64
N ARG A 73 -9.17 17.73 15.28
CA ARG A 73 -9.88 18.93 15.75
C ARG A 73 -11.37 18.84 15.38
N GLY A 74 -12.24 19.05 16.36
CA GLY A 74 -13.70 19.01 16.16
C GLY A 74 -14.31 17.62 16.17
N THR A 75 -13.56 16.56 16.47
CA THR A 75 -14.09 15.20 16.64
C THR A 75 -14.08 14.77 18.10
N THR A 76 -15.07 13.97 18.50
CA THR A 76 -15.16 13.38 19.84
C THR A 76 -14.63 11.95 19.86
N PHE A 77 -14.23 11.47 21.04
CA PHE A 77 -13.87 10.07 21.26
C PHE A 77 -14.95 9.10 20.76
N VAL A 78 -16.23 9.39 21.07
CA VAL A 78 -17.36 8.54 20.71
C VAL A 78 -17.47 8.42 19.19
N GLN A 79 -17.41 9.54 18.47
CA GLN A 79 -17.44 9.55 17.01
C GLN A 79 -16.29 8.74 16.41
N MET A 80 -15.07 8.91 16.92
CA MET A 80 -13.88 8.20 16.42
C MET A 80 -13.98 6.70 16.67
N TYR A 81 -14.40 6.29 17.87
CA TYR A 81 -14.55 4.90 18.23
C TYR A 81 -15.67 4.22 17.43
N GLU A 82 -16.84 4.85 17.31
CA GLU A 82 -17.95 4.31 16.52
C GLU A 82 -17.58 4.16 15.04
N LYS A 83 -16.92 5.16 14.46
CA LYS A 83 -16.42 5.09 13.08
C LYS A 83 -15.39 3.98 12.90
N GLY A 84 -14.46 3.83 13.84
CA GLY A 84 -13.46 2.76 13.84
C GLY A 84 -14.07 1.37 13.94
N VAL A 85 -15.05 1.17 14.83
CA VAL A 85 -15.75 -0.12 14.99
C VAL A 85 -16.58 -0.45 13.75
N LYS A 86 -17.28 0.53 13.18
CA LYS A 86 -18.03 0.35 11.93
C LYS A 86 -17.11 -0.05 10.78
N GLU A 87 -15.96 0.62 10.64
CA GLU A 87 -14.99 0.21 9.62
C GLU A 87 -14.44 -1.20 9.89
N LEU A 88 -14.08 -1.51 11.14
CA LEU A 88 -13.57 -2.83 11.48
C LEU A 88 -14.59 -3.94 11.10
N GLN A 89 -15.88 -3.69 11.33
CA GLN A 89 -16.94 -4.59 10.89
C GLN A 89 -16.95 -4.74 9.37
N VAL A 90 -16.85 -3.64 8.61
CA VAL A 90 -16.77 -3.70 7.14
C VAL A 90 -15.57 -4.54 6.68
N GLN A 91 -14.38 -4.33 7.24
CA GLN A 91 -13.18 -5.08 6.87
C GLN A 91 -13.31 -6.57 7.20
N LEU A 92 -13.92 -6.91 8.34
CA LEU A 92 -14.22 -8.30 8.71
C LEU A 92 -15.22 -8.94 7.74
N THR A 93 -16.26 -8.22 7.33
CA THR A 93 -17.21 -8.70 6.33
C THR A 93 -16.52 -8.93 4.98
N THR A 94 -15.73 -7.97 4.50
CA THR A 94 -14.98 -8.11 3.24
C THR A 94 -13.99 -9.29 3.29
N TYR A 95 -13.35 -9.54 4.43
CA TYR A 95 -12.50 -10.70 4.62
C TYR A 95 -13.29 -12.02 4.59
N TRP A 96 -14.48 -12.04 5.19
CA TRP A 96 -15.38 -13.19 5.10
C TRP A 96 -15.91 -13.44 3.70
N ASP A 97 -16.28 -12.38 2.97
CA ASP A 97 -16.68 -12.47 1.57
C ASP A 97 -15.54 -13.05 0.73
N TYR A 98 -14.32 -12.52 0.90
CA TYR A 98 -13.14 -13.04 0.22
C TYR A 98 -12.90 -14.53 0.50
N ILE A 99 -12.94 -14.96 1.76
CA ILE A 99 -12.76 -16.38 2.13
C ILE A 99 -13.84 -17.25 1.49
N THR A 100 -15.09 -16.81 1.53
CA THR A 100 -16.22 -17.54 0.94
C THR A 100 -15.99 -17.74 -0.55
N VAL A 101 -15.62 -16.65 -1.21
CA VAL A 101 -15.46 -16.56 -2.66
C VAL A 101 -14.16 -17.19 -3.18
N GLU A 102 -13.08 -17.24 -2.40
CA GLU A 102 -11.82 -17.86 -2.85
C GLU A 102 -11.62 -19.28 -2.33
N GLU A 103 -11.88 -19.51 -1.04
CA GLU A 103 -11.56 -20.79 -0.42
C GLU A 103 -12.71 -21.78 -0.44
N PHE A 104 -13.95 -21.29 -0.30
CA PHE A 104 -15.13 -22.15 -0.16
C PHE A 104 -15.93 -22.34 -1.44
N LYS A 105 -15.80 -21.48 -2.46
CA LYS A 105 -16.54 -21.61 -3.73
C LYS A 105 -16.49 -23.03 -4.33
N HIS A 106 -15.34 -23.70 -4.24
CA HIS A 106 -15.16 -25.05 -4.79
C HIS A 106 -15.46 -26.17 -3.78
N LYS A 107 -15.40 -25.86 -2.48
CA LYS A 107 -15.61 -26.84 -1.40
C LYS A 107 -17.07 -26.96 -1.00
N CYS A 108 -17.81 -25.86 -1.10
CA CYS A 108 -19.21 -25.74 -0.73
C CYS A 108 -19.93 -24.83 -1.75
N PRO A 109 -20.20 -25.29 -2.98
CA PRO A 109 -20.85 -24.47 -4.01
C PRO A 109 -22.20 -23.89 -3.57
N ASP A 110 -22.97 -24.63 -2.77
CA ASP A 110 -24.25 -24.19 -2.21
C ASP A 110 -24.11 -22.92 -1.35
N LEU A 111 -22.94 -22.70 -0.73
CA LEU A 111 -22.66 -21.49 0.04
C LEU A 111 -22.68 -20.23 -0.83
N MET A 112 -22.47 -20.35 -2.14
CA MET A 112 -22.52 -19.22 -3.06
C MET A 112 -23.94 -18.68 -3.25
N ASP A 113 -24.95 -19.54 -3.16
CA ASP A 113 -26.36 -19.14 -3.18
C ASP A 113 -26.69 -18.35 -1.92
N ASP A 114 -26.33 -18.87 -0.75
CA ASP A 114 -26.53 -18.19 0.53
C ASP A 114 -25.76 -16.86 0.61
N TRP A 115 -24.51 -16.85 0.14
CA TRP A 115 -23.65 -15.67 0.14
C TRP A 115 -24.19 -14.57 -0.77
N SER A 116 -24.57 -14.88 -2.01
CA SER A 116 -25.15 -13.90 -2.94
C SER A 116 -26.49 -13.36 -2.42
N CYS A 117 -27.33 -14.22 -1.83
CA CYS A 117 -28.54 -13.80 -1.12
C CYS A 117 -28.23 -12.81 0.01
N ASN A 118 -27.22 -13.12 0.83
CA ASN A 118 -26.80 -12.27 1.93
C ASN A 118 -26.25 -10.92 1.43
N ALA A 119 -25.47 -10.89 0.34
CA ALA A 119 -24.98 -9.66 -0.26
C ALA A 119 -26.14 -8.75 -0.71
N VAL A 120 -27.14 -9.31 -1.41
CA VAL A 120 -28.33 -8.55 -1.83
C VAL A 120 -29.13 -8.09 -0.61
N ASN A 121 -29.33 -8.94 0.39
CA ASN A 121 -30.03 -8.56 1.63
C ASN A 121 -29.32 -7.42 2.36
N GLN A 122 -27.99 -7.45 2.45
CA GLN A 122 -27.21 -6.37 3.05
C GLN A 122 -27.41 -5.06 2.28
N LEU A 123 -27.27 -5.09 0.95
CA LEU A 123 -27.49 -3.93 0.08
C LEU A 123 -28.88 -3.32 0.29
N MET A 124 -29.92 -4.16 0.27
CA MET A 124 -31.31 -3.71 0.43
C MET A 124 -31.58 -3.13 1.82
N ASN A 125 -30.87 -3.57 2.85
CA ASN A 125 -31.01 -3.06 4.21
C ASN A 125 -30.15 -1.81 4.49
N LEU A 126 -29.31 -1.36 3.55
CA LEU A 126 -28.59 -0.09 3.70
C LEU A 126 -29.60 1.07 3.78
N LYS A 127 -29.49 1.86 4.84
CA LYS A 127 -30.33 3.04 5.05
C LYS A 127 -29.66 4.26 4.41
N SER A 128 -30.22 4.75 3.32
CA SER A 128 -29.88 6.09 2.82
C SER A 128 -30.47 7.13 3.77
N VAL A 129 -29.65 8.08 4.21
CA VAL A 129 -30.01 9.07 5.25
C VAL A 129 -30.54 10.37 4.63
N SER A 130 -30.33 10.57 3.32
CA SER A 130 -30.70 11.79 2.59
C SER A 130 -31.04 11.47 1.12
N PRO A 131 -31.97 12.21 0.49
CA PRO A 131 -32.31 12.05 -0.93
C PRO A 131 -31.10 12.14 -1.88
N ASN A 132 -30.08 12.91 -1.49
CA ASN A 132 -28.85 13.10 -2.29
C ASN A 132 -27.69 12.22 -1.80
N SER A 133 -27.93 11.32 -0.85
CA SER A 133 -26.92 10.38 -0.37
C SER A 133 -27.14 8.99 -0.95
N TYR A 134 -26.04 8.27 -1.13
CA TYR A 134 -26.06 6.89 -1.57
C TYR A 134 -25.21 6.03 -0.62
N CYS A 135 -25.54 4.75 -0.53
CA CYS A 135 -24.74 3.75 0.17
C CYS A 135 -24.14 2.81 -0.87
N GLU A 136 -22.87 2.47 -0.71
CA GLU A 136 -22.14 1.62 -1.66
C GLU A 136 -21.57 0.39 -0.94
N MET A 137 -21.69 -0.75 -1.60
CA MET A 137 -21.01 -2.00 -1.30
C MET A 137 -20.23 -2.42 -2.55
N SER A 138 -18.96 -2.79 -2.41
CA SER A 138 -18.14 -3.23 -3.53
C SER A 138 -17.73 -4.67 -3.31
N LEU A 139 -18.01 -5.53 -4.29
CA LEU A 139 -17.65 -6.94 -4.27
C LEU A 139 -16.46 -7.16 -5.21
N VAL A 140 -15.45 -7.90 -4.78
CA VAL A 140 -14.32 -8.26 -5.64
C VAL A 140 -14.76 -9.47 -6.46
N VAL A 141 -14.95 -9.27 -7.76
CA VAL A 141 -15.33 -10.35 -8.68
C VAL A 141 -14.15 -10.84 -9.50
N GLY A 142 -13.13 -10.03 -9.76
CA GLY A 142 -11.82 -10.49 -10.26
C GLY A 142 -11.77 -11.03 -11.71
N HIS A 143 -10.55 -11.17 -12.21
CA HIS A 143 -10.12 -11.92 -13.40
C HIS A 143 -8.64 -12.28 -13.17
N GLU A 144 -8.10 -13.32 -13.81
CA GLU A 144 -6.71 -13.75 -13.62
C GLU A 144 -5.72 -12.57 -13.67
N GLY A 145 -5.05 -12.30 -12.53
CA GLY A 145 -4.08 -11.22 -12.37
C GLY A 145 -4.65 -9.79 -12.23
N HIS A 146 -5.96 -9.59 -12.26
CA HIS A 146 -6.61 -8.28 -12.26
C HIS A 146 -7.88 -8.21 -11.39
N CYS A 147 -7.98 -7.22 -10.48
CA CYS A 147 -9.11 -7.15 -9.55
C CYS A 147 -10.30 -6.37 -10.12
N ILE A 148 -11.23 -7.02 -10.83
CA ILE A 148 -12.49 -6.38 -11.22
C ILE A 148 -13.41 -6.24 -10.00
N TYR A 149 -14.08 -5.08 -9.88
CA TYR A 149 -15.02 -4.81 -8.80
C TYR A 149 -16.43 -4.68 -9.32
N LEU A 150 -17.37 -5.26 -8.59
CA LEU A 150 -18.78 -5.01 -8.74
C LEU A 150 -19.23 -4.03 -7.66
N SER A 151 -19.46 -2.78 -8.06
CA SER A 151 -19.93 -1.72 -7.19
C SER A 151 -21.46 -1.70 -7.21
N LEU A 152 -22.04 -1.85 -6.03
CA LEU A 152 -23.47 -1.93 -5.78
C LEU A 152 -23.87 -0.70 -4.96
N CYS A 153 -24.67 0.16 -5.57
CA CYS A 153 -25.08 1.41 -4.95
C CYS A 153 -26.59 1.40 -4.71
N LYS A 154 -27.00 1.79 -3.50
CA LYS A 154 -28.39 2.00 -3.13
C LYS A 154 -28.61 3.48 -2.79
N THR A 155 -29.62 4.05 -3.43
CA THR A 155 -30.17 5.39 -3.15
C THR A 155 -31.52 5.25 -2.46
N LEU A 156 -32.24 6.36 -2.26
CA LEU A 156 -33.61 6.31 -1.73
C LEU A 156 -34.55 5.54 -2.67
N ASP A 157 -34.38 5.75 -3.98
CA ASP A 157 -35.35 5.32 -4.99
C ASP A 157 -34.81 4.23 -5.92
N TYR A 158 -33.51 4.00 -5.96
CA TYR A 158 -32.85 3.13 -6.93
C TYR A 158 -31.74 2.29 -6.36
N VAL A 159 -31.58 1.11 -6.95
CA VAL A 159 -30.38 0.27 -6.89
C VAL A 159 -29.63 0.39 -8.22
N LEU A 160 -28.31 0.48 -8.14
CA LEU A 160 -27.38 0.68 -9.26
C LEU A 160 -26.28 -0.37 -9.17
N VAL A 161 -25.92 -0.94 -10.32
CA VAL A 161 -24.91 -1.99 -10.44
C VAL A 161 -23.89 -1.56 -11.49
N ARG A 162 -22.62 -1.44 -11.08
CA ARG A 162 -21.55 -0.94 -11.94
C ARG A 162 -20.31 -1.83 -11.84
N VAL A 163 -19.70 -2.10 -12.98
CA VAL A 163 -18.40 -2.78 -13.06
C VAL A 163 -17.30 -1.72 -13.07
N ASP A 164 -16.51 -1.74 -12.01
CA ASP A 164 -15.32 -0.94 -11.80
C ASP A 164 -14.07 -1.79 -12.07
N ASN A 165 -12.93 -1.14 -12.25
CA ASN A 165 -11.66 -1.81 -12.57
C ASN A 165 -11.64 -2.63 -13.87
N ARG A 166 -12.25 -2.12 -14.95
CA ARG A 166 -12.20 -2.71 -16.30
C ARG A 166 -10.78 -2.80 -16.86
N TRP A 167 -10.46 -3.93 -17.48
CA TRP A 167 -9.27 -4.11 -18.32
C TRP A 167 -9.70 -4.13 -19.79
N MET A 168 -9.26 -3.15 -20.60
CA MET A 168 -9.76 -2.99 -21.98
C MET A 168 -9.52 -4.20 -22.87
N ASP A 169 -8.40 -4.92 -22.68
CA ASP A 169 -8.08 -6.11 -23.47
C ASP A 169 -9.05 -7.26 -23.21
N THR A 170 -9.80 -7.21 -22.11
CA THR A 170 -10.76 -8.24 -21.72
C THR A 170 -12.22 -7.79 -21.92
N VAL A 171 -12.48 -6.54 -22.33
CA VAL A 171 -13.84 -6.07 -22.61
C VAL A 171 -14.34 -6.67 -23.93
N PRO A 172 -15.53 -7.32 -23.96
CA PRO A 172 -16.10 -7.85 -25.20
C PRO A 172 -16.34 -6.75 -26.25
N LEU A 173 -15.98 -7.02 -27.50
CA LEU A 173 -16.01 -6.05 -28.62
C LEU A 173 -17.40 -5.45 -28.87
N ASN A 174 -18.47 -6.18 -28.54
CA ASN A 174 -19.87 -5.77 -28.68
C ASN A 174 -20.37 -4.85 -27.54
N THR A 175 -19.54 -4.56 -26.53
CA THR A 175 -19.92 -3.69 -25.40
C THR A 175 -19.80 -2.22 -25.81
N PRO A 176 -20.90 -1.43 -25.87
CA PRO A 176 -20.81 -0.01 -26.19
C PRO A 176 -20.06 0.74 -25.09
N HIS A 177 -18.96 1.41 -25.44
CA HIS A 177 -18.13 2.18 -24.50
C HIS A 177 -17.59 3.45 -25.16
N SER A 178 -17.65 4.58 -24.46
CA SER A 178 -16.97 5.81 -24.89
C SER A 178 -15.46 5.68 -24.63
N LYS A 179 -14.66 5.57 -25.68
CA LYS A 179 -13.19 5.70 -25.59
C LYS A 179 -12.82 7.16 -25.36
N ASN A 180 -12.81 7.61 -24.10
CA ASN A 180 -12.27 8.92 -23.73
C ASN A 180 -10.81 8.77 -23.24
N GLY A 181 -9.85 8.71 -24.16
CA GLY A 181 -8.41 8.77 -23.83
C GLY A 181 -7.93 7.76 -22.78
N GLU A 182 -6.83 8.09 -22.09
CA GLU A 182 -6.09 7.23 -21.13
C GLU A 182 -6.89 6.73 -19.90
N LEU A 183 -8.13 7.17 -19.68
CA LEU A 183 -8.93 6.85 -18.49
C LEU A 183 -10.15 5.99 -18.84
N ILE A 184 -10.14 4.75 -18.37
CA ILE A 184 -11.21 3.78 -18.61
C ILE A 184 -12.42 4.12 -17.72
N GLN A 185 -13.57 4.44 -18.33
CA GLN A 185 -14.83 4.66 -17.63
C GLN A 185 -15.47 3.34 -17.18
N PRO A 186 -16.10 3.31 -16.00
CA PRO A 186 -16.78 2.13 -15.48
C PRO A 186 -18.03 1.82 -16.31
N TYR A 187 -18.53 0.59 -16.19
CA TYR A 187 -19.67 0.13 -16.98
C TYR A 187 -20.90 -0.04 -16.10
N LEU A 188 -21.95 0.74 -16.35
CA LEU A 188 -23.23 0.59 -15.65
C LEU A 188 -23.98 -0.62 -16.24
N VAL A 189 -24.10 -1.67 -15.44
CA VAL A 189 -24.72 -2.94 -15.85
C VAL A 189 -26.23 -2.82 -15.78
N ALA A 190 -26.74 -2.47 -14.59
CA ALA A 190 -28.16 -2.47 -14.26
C ALA A 190 -28.52 -1.29 -13.35
N TYR A 191 -29.78 -0.88 -13.43
CA TYR A 191 -30.40 0.10 -12.55
C TYR A 191 -31.91 -0.13 -12.47
N PHE A 192 -32.45 -0.15 -11.26
CA PHE A 192 -33.87 -0.42 -11.02
C PHE A 192 -34.38 0.25 -9.76
N LYS A 193 -35.69 0.49 -9.67
CA LYS A 193 -36.28 1.16 -8.53
C LYS A 193 -36.26 0.26 -7.29
N SER A 194 -35.86 0.80 -6.14
CA SER A 194 -35.74 0.02 -4.90
C SER A 194 -37.09 -0.36 -4.28
N ASN A 195 -38.18 0.27 -4.72
CA ASN A 195 -39.54 0.09 -4.20
C ASN A 195 -40.56 -0.26 -5.31
N ASP A 196 -40.09 -0.80 -6.45
CA ASP A 196 -41.01 -1.20 -7.54
C ASP A 196 -41.79 -2.48 -7.21
N LEU A 197 -42.88 -2.73 -7.93
CA LEU A 197 -43.63 -3.99 -7.88
C LEU A 197 -42.77 -5.18 -8.32
N ASP A 198 -41.82 -4.96 -9.23
CA ASP A 198 -40.89 -5.98 -9.73
C ASP A 198 -39.62 -6.14 -8.87
N ILE A 199 -39.58 -5.52 -7.68
CA ILE A 199 -38.37 -5.51 -6.83
C ILE A 199 -37.88 -6.92 -6.47
N ASP A 200 -38.78 -7.86 -6.25
CA ASP A 200 -38.38 -9.22 -5.87
C ASP A 200 -37.75 -9.97 -7.05
N LYS A 201 -38.27 -9.76 -8.27
CA LYS A 201 -37.64 -10.27 -9.50
C LYS A 201 -36.26 -9.65 -9.71
N ASN A 202 -36.12 -8.34 -9.49
CA ASN A 202 -34.83 -7.65 -9.63
C ASN A 202 -33.82 -8.09 -8.57
N LYS A 203 -34.25 -8.41 -7.35
CA LYS A 203 -33.40 -9.03 -6.32
C LYS A 203 -32.92 -10.41 -6.76
N GLU A 204 -33.79 -11.27 -7.28
CA GLU A 204 -33.39 -12.59 -7.79
C GLU A 204 -32.38 -12.48 -8.92
N TRP A 205 -32.62 -11.59 -9.88
CA TRP A 205 -31.64 -11.29 -10.93
C TRP A 205 -30.29 -10.85 -10.34
N LEU A 206 -30.29 -9.96 -9.35
CA LEU A 206 -29.06 -9.47 -8.75
C LEU A 206 -28.30 -10.56 -7.97
N LYS A 207 -29.01 -11.45 -7.29
CA LYS A 207 -28.41 -12.60 -6.59
C LYS A 207 -27.71 -13.52 -7.59
N GLU A 208 -28.41 -13.90 -8.66
CA GLU A 208 -27.87 -14.76 -9.71
C GLU A 208 -26.68 -14.09 -10.41
N TYR A 209 -26.77 -12.80 -10.72
CA TYR A 209 -25.69 -12.04 -11.33
C TYR A 209 -24.44 -11.98 -10.44
N ILE A 210 -24.59 -11.68 -9.15
CA ILE A 210 -23.46 -11.68 -8.18
C ILE A 210 -22.83 -13.06 -8.08
N LYS A 211 -23.64 -14.11 -7.95
CA LYS A 211 -23.18 -15.50 -7.88
C LYS A 211 -22.36 -15.88 -9.12
N ASN A 212 -22.94 -15.68 -10.30
CA ASN A 212 -22.33 -16.09 -11.57
C ASN A 212 -21.07 -15.28 -11.88
N ALA A 213 -21.10 -13.95 -11.69
CA ALA A 213 -19.91 -13.10 -11.80
C ALA A 213 -18.75 -13.59 -10.92
N THR A 214 -19.08 -14.13 -9.74
CA THR A 214 -18.10 -14.60 -8.77
C THR A 214 -17.57 -16.00 -9.09
N ILE A 215 -18.42 -16.91 -9.59
CA ILE A 215 -18.04 -18.27 -9.99
C ILE A 215 -17.19 -18.23 -11.27
N LEU A 216 -17.62 -17.44 -12.26
CA LEU A 216 -17.00 -17.37 -13.58
C LEU A 216 -15.70 -16.57 -13.61
N LYS A 217 -15.27 -15.97 -12.51
CA LYS A 217 -14.02 -15.18 -12.50
C LYS A 217 -12.75 -16.00 -12.81
N ASP A 218 -12.81 -17.30 -12.54
CA ASP A 218 -11.71 -18.25 -12.82
C ASP A 218 -11.90 -18.95 -14.18
N SER A 219 -13.03 -18.73 -14.87
CA SER A 219 -13.29 -19.35 -16.17
C SER A 219 -12.50 -18.66 -17.28
N ASN A 220 -12.54 -19.21 -18.49
CA ASN A 220 -11.92 -18.61 -19.66
C ASN A 220 -12.32 -17.13 -19.78
N SER A 221 -11.36 -16.25 -20.07
CA SER A 221 -11.54 -14.79 -20.07
C SER A 221 -12.79 -14.36 -20.83
N ASN A 222 -13.06 -14.98 -21.99
CA ASN A 222 -14.23 -14.64 -22.79
C ASN A 222 -15.57 -14.90 -22.09
N GLU A 223 -15.74 -16.04 -21.41
CA GLU A 223 -17.00 -16.40 -20.75
C GLU A 223 -17.24 -15.51 -19.51
N SER A 224 -16.20 -15.34 -18.69
CA SER A 224 -16.19 -14.46 -17.53
C SER A 224 -16.56 -13.02 -17.89
N MET A 225 -15.91 -12.50 -18.92
CA MET A 225 -16.12 -11.12 -19.37
C MET A 225 -17.46 -10.94 -20.07
N MET A 226 -17.91 -11.93 -20.84
CA MET A 226 -19.26 -11.90 -21.40
C MET A 226 -20.32 -11.82 -20.29
N HIS A 227 -20.19 -12.60 -19.23
CA HIS A 227 -21.14 -12.52 -18.13
C HIS A 227 -21.10 -11.16 -17.41
N LEU A 228 -19.91 -10.60 -17.20
CA LEU A 228 -19.72 -9.32 -16.52
C LEU A 228 -20.18 -8.09 -17.33
N TYR A 229 -20.06 -8.12 -18.67
CA TYR A 229 -20.31 -6.95 -19.52
C TYR A 229 -21.49 -7.09 -20.48
N CYS A 230 -21.78 -8.30 -20.98
CA CYS A 230 -22.78 -8.51 -22.02
C CYS A 230 -24.18 -8.74 -21.42
N SER A 231 -25.16 -8.04 -21.97
CA SER A 231 -26.58 -8.12 -21.59
C SER A 231 -27.28 -9.41 -22.00
N ASP A 232 -26.66 -10.20 -22.88
CA ASP A 232 -27.35 -11.25 -23.64
C ASP A 232 -27.76 -12.46 -22.79
N ILE A 233 -27.19 -12.63 -21.61
CA ILE A 233 -27.46 -13.82 -20.79
C ILE A 233 -28.74 -13.67 -19.95
N ASN A 234 -29.22 -12.46 -19.62
CA ASN A 234 -30.45 -12.30 -18.82
C ASN A 234 -31.13 -10.91 -18.84
N ASN A 235 -30.86 -10.03 -19.81
CA ASN A 235 -31.44 -8.66 -19.89
C ASN A 235 -31.38 -7.91 -18.54
N PRO A 236 -30.23 -7.33 -18.16
CA PRO A 236 -30.09 -6.61 -16.90
C PRO A 236 -31.21 -5.57 -16.75
N PRO A 237 -31.84 -5.45 -15.57
CA PRO A 237 -32.91 -4.49 -15.36
C PRO A 237 -32.35 -3.08 -15.53
N ARG A 238 -32.97 -2.32 -16.43
CA ARG A 238 -32.64 -0.93 -16.78
C ARG A 238 -33.92 -0.11 -16.80
N GLU A 239 -34.45 0.17 -15.62
CA GLU A 239 -35.76 0.78 -15.44
C GLU A 239 -35.67 2.31 -15.44
N GLY A 240 -36.34 2.94 -16.40
CA GLY A 240 -36.40 4.39 -16.51
C GLY A 240 -35.18 5.00 -17.21
N LYS A 241 -34.97 6.31 -17.03
CA LYS A 241 -33.83 7.02 -17.60
C LYS A 241 -32.57 6.79 -16.77
N VAL A 242 -31.42 6.76 -17.43
CA VAL A 242 -30.11 6.76 -16.74
C VAL A 242 -30.09 7.97 -15.81
N LEU A 243 -29.95 7.70 -14.52
CA LEU A 243 -30.04 8.71 -13.48
C LEU A 243 -28.82 9.61 -13.50
N SER A 244 -29.01 10.89 -13.20
CA SER A 244 -27.92 11.86 -13.03
C SER A 244 -26.92 11.42 -11.94
N ILE A 245 -27.35 10.60 -10.98
CA ILE A 245 -26.44 10.05 -9.97
C ILE A 245 -25.32 9.22 -10.59
N VAL A 246 -25.50 8.63 -11.77
CA VAL A 246 -24.44 7.88 -12.45
C VAL A 246 -23.27 8.80 -12.83
N GLU A 247 -23.56 10.07 -13.15
CA GLU A 247 -22.54 11.07 -13.49
C GLU A 247 -21.75 11.53 -12.26
N TYR A 248 -22.39 11.53 -11.09
CA TYR A 248 -21.80 11.98 -9.82
C TYR A 248 -21.33 10.84 -8.92
N TRP A 249 -21.68 9.59 -9.22
CA TRP A 249 -21.28 8.42 -8.44
C TRP A 249 -19.79 8.19 -8.64
N PRO A 250 -18.95 8.51 -7.64
CA PRO A 250 -17.51 8.46 -7.79
C PRO A 250 -17.09 7.08 -8.24
N TYR A 251 -16.30 7.05 -9.30
CA TYR A 251 -15.57 5.89 -9.74
C TYR A 251 -14.11 6.25 -9.83
N ARG A 252 -13.25 5.23 -9.82
CA ARG A 252 -11.84 5.44 -10.08
C ARG A 252 -11.52 4.92 -11.48
N PRO A 253 -11.04 5.78 -12.39
CA PRO A 253 -10.48 5.31 -13.65
C PRO A 253 -9.19 4.52 -13.35
N ILE A 254 -8.93 3.55 -14.20
CA ILE A 254 -7.97 2.49 -13.92
C ILE A 254 -6.73 2.70 -14.75
N GLN A 255 -5.59 2.50 -14.09
CA GLN A 255 -4.29 2.43 -14.72
C GLN A 255 -4.08 1.00 -15.23
N THR A 256 -3.74 0.89 -16.51
CA THR A 256 -3.47 -0.34 -17.25
C THR A 256 -2.23 -1.13 -16.75
N ASP A 257 -1.53 -0.69 -15.71
CA ASP A 257 -0.22 -1.24 -15.26
C ASP A 257 -0.12 -1.50 -13.75
N ALA A 258 -1.22 -1.42 -12.98
CA ALA A 258 -1.12 -1.41 -11.53
C ALA A 258 -1.54 -2.75 -10.90
N GLN A 259 -0.55 -3.62 -10.75
CA GLN A 259 -0.58 -4.92 -10.09
C GLN A 259 -0.76 -4.78 -8.53
N ASN A 260 -1.30 -3.64 -8.06
CA ASN A 260 -1.64 -3.29 -6.67
C ASN A 260 -3.13 -2.86 -6.51
N CYS A 261 -3.95 -3.08 -7.55
CA CYS A 261 -5.30 -2.54 -7.69
C CYS A 261 -6.22 -2.84 -6.49
N CYS A 262 -6.01 -3.97 -5.82
CA CYS A 262 -6.75 -4.34 -4.61
C CYS A 262 -6.57 -3.34 -3.46
N LEU A 263 -5.32 -2.99 -3.13
CA LEU A 263 -5.00 -2.12 -2.00
C LEU A 263 -5.49 -0.69 -2.23
N ARG A 264 -5.27 -0.18 -3.44
CA ARG A 264 -5.68 1.18 -3.78
C ARG A 264 -7.19 1.33 -3.68
N SER A 265 -7.95 0.40 -4.27
CA SER A 265 -9.42 0.38 -4.23
C SER A 265 -9.96 0.28 -2.80
N HIS A 266 -9.37 -0.57 -1.95
CA HIS A 266 -9.75 -0.66 -0.54
C HIS A 266 -9.51 0.65 0.24
N ASN A 267 -8.37 1.33 0.02
CA ASN A 267 -8.09 2.61 0.67
C ASN A 267 -9.11 3.70 0.29
N VAL A 268 -9.69 3.63 -0.92
CA VAL A 268 -10.75 4.55 -1.37
C VAL A 268 -12.00 4.36 -0.54
N GLY A 269 -12.54 3.14 -0.52
CA GLY A 269 -13.77 2.82 0.20
C GLY A 269 -13.61 3.15 1.67
N TYR A 270 -12.42 2.86 2.22
CA TYR A 270 -12.08 3.22 3.59
C TYR A 270 -12.14 4.74 3.82
N ARG A 271 -11.55 5.55 2.93
CA ARG A 271 -11.60 7.02 3.03
C ARG A 271 -13.02 7.57 2.87
N VAL A 272 -13.81 7.03 1.94
CA VAL A 272 -15.19 7.46 1.70
C VAL A 272 -16.07 7.22 2.93
N ARG A 273 -16.01 6.03 3.54
CA ARG A 273 -16.83 5.69 4.71
C ARG A 273 -16.49 6.49 5.97
N LEU A 274 -15.19 6.77 6.16
CA LEU A 274 -14.72 7.54 7.31
C LEU A 274 -14.83 9.06 7.12
N GLY A 275 -14.70 9.54 5.88
CA GLY A 275 -14.36 10.93 5.59
C GLY A 275 -12.85 11.19 5.75
N SER A 276 -12.33 12.16 4.99
CA SER A 276 -10.88 12.41 4.88
C SER A 276 -10.16 12.60 6.21
N VAL A 277 -10.70 13.43 7.10
CA VAL A 277 -10.07 13.78 8.38
C VAL A 277 -9.91 12.55 9.29
N ILE A 278 -10.96 11.75 9.41
CA ILE A 278 -10.95 10.56 10.27
C ILE A 278 -10.09 9.46 9.63
N TYR A 279 -10.17 9.30 8.32
CA TYR A 279 -9.32 8.38 7.56
C TYR A 279 -7.83 8.65 7.76
N GLU A 280 -7.39 9.90 7.55
CA GLU A 280 -5.99 10.30 7.72
C GLU A 280 -5.51 10.02 9.14
N TRP A 281 -6.34 10.31 10.13
CA TRP A 281 -6.02 10.00 11.52
C TRP A 281 -5.83 8.50 11.78
N PHE A 282 -6.72 7.64 11.26
CA PHE A 282 -6.55 6.20 11.43
C PHE A 282 -5.29 5.70 10.75
N ARG A 283 -4.98 6.21 9.55
CA ARG A 283 -3.74 5.89 8.83
C ARG A 283 -2.50 6.28 9.64
N ASP A 284 -2.51 7.44 10.29
CA ASP A 284 -1.43 7.85 11.18
C ASP A 284 -1.27 6.90 12.38
N GLN A 285 -2.38 6.37 12.91
CA GLN A 285 -2.32 5.38 13.99
C GLN A 285 -1.78 4.03 13.52
N GLU A 286 -2.16 3.59 12.32
CA GLU A 286 -1.60 2.38 11.72
C GLU A 286 -0.07 2.49 11.61
N CYS A 287 0.47 3.62 11.18
CA CYS A 287 1.92 3.86 11.12
C CYS A 287 2.61 3.85 12.50
N LYS A 288 1.87 4.12 13.57
CA LYS A 288 2.35 4.08 14.97
C LYS A 288 2.15 2.71 15.63
N SER A 289 1.59 1.73 14.91
CA SER A 289 1.37 0.38 15.44
C SER A 289 2.68 -0.23 15.94
N PHE A 290 2.56 -1.06 16.98
CA PHE A 290 3.72 -1.78 17.49
C PHE A 290 4.32 -2.76 16.46
N VAL A 291 3.53 -3.18 15.45
CA VAL A 291 4.00 -4.03 14.35
C VAL A 291 5.09 -3.34 13.54
N PHE A 292 5.06 -2.01 13.43
CA PHE A 292 6.05 -1.20 12.70
C PHE A 292 7.19 -0.68 13.59
N LYS A 293 7.26 -1.03 14.88
CA LYS A 293 8.36 -0.59 15.74
C LYS A 293 9.70 -1.11 15.20
N LYS A 294 10.62 -0.16 14.98
CA LYS A 294 11.95 -0.30 14.34
C LYS A 294 12.79 -1.51 14.81
N ARG A 295 12.64 -1.95 16.06
CA ARG A 295 13.34 -3.14 16.59
C ARG A 295 12.98 -4.45 15.88
N ASN A 296 11.76 -4.60 15.36
CA ASN A 296 11.36 -5.80 14.62
C ASN A 296 11.86 -5.79 13.17
N TYR A 297 12.01 -4.60 12.57
CA TYR A 297 12.47 -4.43 11.20
C TYR A 297 13.87 -5.01 10.96
N ASN A 298 14.80 -4.69 11.86
CA ASN A 298 16.19 -5.15 11.76
C ASN A 298 16.34 -6.67 11.93
N ALA A 299 15.46 -7.32 12.68
CA ALA A 299 15.45 -8.77 12.83
C ALA A 299 14.95 -9.48 11.55
N ILE A 300 13.90 -8.93 10.93
CA ILE A 300 13.26 -9.49 9.72
C ILE A 300 14.16 -9.35 8.50
N PHE A 301 14.86 -8.22 8.39
CA PHE A 301 15.81 -7.98 7.31
C PHE A 301 16.97 -8.99 7.35
N LYS A 302 17.47 -9.34 8.55
CA LYS A 302 18.53 -10.34 8.72
C LYS A 302 18.13 -11.75 8.26
N GLU A 303 16.87 -12.15 8.49
CA GLU A 303 16.40 -13.52 8.20
C GLU A 303 16.10 -13.76 6.71
N ASN A 304 15.59 -12.76 5.99
CA ASN A 304 15.25 -12.91 4.57
C ASN A 304 16.47 -12.82 3.64
N THR A 305 17.52 -12.12 4.05
CA THR A 305 18.74 -11.95 3.24
C THR A 305 19.54 -13.27 3.12
N MET A 306 19.32 -14.23 4.04
CA MET A 306 19.97 -15.55 3.98
C MET A 306 19.42 -16.47 2.88
N LYS A 307 18.30 -16.13 2.21
CA LYS A 307 17.57 -17.08 1.33
C LYS A 307 17.62 -16.78 -0.17
N SER A 308 18.12 -15.64 -0.66
CA SER A 308 17.84 -15.20 -2.04
C SER A 308 19.02 -14.83 -2.94
N GLU A 309 20.24 -15.34 -2.74
CA GLU A 309 21.36 -15.00 -3.62
C GLU A 309 21.76 -16.15 -4.57
N LYS A 310 21.23 -16.10 -5.80
CA LYS A 310 21.92 -16.54 -7.03
C LYS A 310 21.79 -15.43 -8.10
N SER A 311 22.92 -15.20 -8.74
CA SER A 311 23.44 -14.01 -9.45
C SER A 311 22.78 -13.60 -10.77
N ASN A 312 23.03 -12.34 -11.18
CA ASN A 312 23.73 -12.02 -12.43
C ASN A 312 24.40 -10.64 -12.38
N GLU A 313 25.53 -10.53 -13.08
CA GLU A 313 26.61 -9.54 -12.92
C GLU A 313 26.58 -8.48 -14.03
N TYR A 314 26.76 -7.20 -13.69
CA TYR A 314 26.98 -6.10 -14.64
C TYR A 314 27.97 -5.11 -14.04
N VAL A 315 28.91 -4.60 -14.85
CA VAL A 315 29.96 -3.65 -14.47
C VAL A 315 29.79 -2.36 -15.26
N PRO A 316 29.57 -1.19 -14.63
CA PRO A 316 29.47 0.10 -15.33
C PRO A 316 30.83 0.78 -15.56
N SER A 317 30.88 1.71 -16.52
CA SER A 317 32.07 2.47 -16.96
C SER A 317 32.29 3.78 -16.17
N PRO A 318 33.47 4.43 -16.25
CA PRO A 318 33.94 5.42 -15.26
C PRO A 318 33.41 6.86 -15.37
N SER A 319 32.56 7.20 -16.35
CA SER A 319 32.20 8.61 -16.63
C SER A 319 30.77 9.01 -16.27
N GLU A 320 29.98 8.10 -15.70
CA GLU A 320 28.63 8.41 -15.23
C GLU A 320 28.64 8.56 -13.71
N THR A 321 28.01 9.63 -13.21
CA THR A 321 27.76 9.82 -11.77
C THR A 321 26.96 8.63 -11.27
N LEU A 322 27.63 7.67 -10.62
CA LEU A 322 27.00 6.48 -10.08
C LEU A 322 25.87 6.89 -9.14
N SER A 323 24.69 6.30 -9.34
CA SER A 323 23.62 6.42 -8.35
C SER A 323 24.10 5.87 -7.00
N HIS A 324 23.48 6.31 -5.90
CA HIS A 324 23.83 5.83 -4.56
C HIS A 324 23.84 4.30 -4.47
N THR A 325 22.85 3.65 -5.09
CA THR A 325 22.74 2.19 -5.14
C THR A 325 23.91 1.55 -5.89
N GLU A 326 24.32 2.11 -7.02
CA GLU A 326 25.44 1.60 -7.82
C GLU A 326 26.77 1.79 -7.09
N LEU A 327 26.96 2.96 -6.46
CA LEU A 327 28.13 3.21 -5.61
C LEU A 327 28.23 2.18 -4.48
N MET A 328 27.13 1.89 -3.78
CA MET A 328 27.14 0.89 -2.70
C MET A 328 27.41 -0.53 -3.21
N LYS A 329 27.00 -0.86 -4.45
CA LYS A 329 27.33 -2.15 -5.08
C LYS A 329 28.81 -2.27 -5.37
N VAL A 330 29.40 -1.21 -5.94
CA VAL A 330 30.85 -1.14 -6.22
C VAL A 330 31.64 -1.28 -4.93
N LEU A 331 31.30 -0.50 -3.90
CA LEU A 331 31.96 -0.56 -2.59
C LEU A 331 31.81 -1.93 -1.90
N SER A 332 30.62 -2.52 -1.95
CA SER A 332 30.37 -3.85 -1.39
C SER A 332 31.26 -4.91 -2.04
N LYS A 333 31.35 -4.90 -3.38
CA LYS A 333 32.23 -5.81 -4.13
C LYS A 333 33.70 -5.55 -3.81
N GLN A 334 34.10 -4.28 -3.76
CA GLN A 334 35.49 -3.88 -3.53
C GLN A 334 35.98 -4.26 -2.13
N TRP A 335 35.17 -4.05 -1.08
CA TRP A 335 35.57 -4.31 0.30
C TRP A 335 35.20 -5.72 0.79
N LYS A 336 34.61 -6.55 -0.07
CA LYS A 336 34.10 -7.88 0.27
C LYS A 336 33.14 -7.85 1.48
N VAL A 337 32.43 -6.73 1.64
CA VAL A 337 31.40 -6.53 2.67
C VAL A 337 30.05 -6.80 2.05
N ARG A 338 29.14 -7.42 2.80
CA ARG A 338 27.80 -7.71 2.30
C ARG A 338 27.10 -6.43 1.85
N PHE A 339 26.39 -6.50 0.71
CA PHE A 339 25.75 -5.33 0.10
C PHE A 339 24.77 -4.65 1.07
N ASP A 340 24.08 -5.40 1.93
CA ASP A 340 23.19 -4.82 2.94
C ASP A 340 23.91 -3.99 3.99
N GLU A 341 25.08 -4.42 4.46
CA GLU A 341 25.88 -3.66 5.43
C GLU A 341 26.45 -2.38 4.80
N MET A 342 26.80 -2.44 3.52
CA MET A 342 27.25 -1.29 2.73
C MET A 342 26.10 -0.32 2.42
N TYR A 343 24.96 -0.83 1.97
CA TYR A 343 23.79 -0.05 1.59
C TYR A 343 23.14 0.67 2.78
N ASN A 344 23.16 0.05 3.97
CA ASN A 344 22.76 0.72 5.22
C ASN A 344 23.82 1.74 5.72
N GLY A 345 24.91 1.91 4.96
CA GLY A 345 26.04 2.78 5.22
C GLY A 345 26.89 2.37 6.41
N MET A 346 26.56 1.27 7.11
CA MET A 346 27.16 0.92 8.41
C MET A 346 28.66 0.66 8.27
N ALA A 347 29.03 -0.15 7.28
CA ALA A 347 30.44 -0.43 6.98
C ALA A 347 31.18 0.83 6.52
N LEU A 348 30.56 1.66 5.69
CA LEU A 348 31.13 2.91 5.20
C LEU A 348 31.40 3.92 6.33
N LYS A 349 30.41 4.12 7.22
CA LYS A 349 30.53 4.99 8.40
C LYS A 349 31.63 4.47 9.34
N GLN A 350 31.67 3.16 9.58
CA GLN A 350 32.69 2.56 10.43
C GLN A 350 34.09 2.68 9.82
N ALA A 351 34.23 2.47 8.50
CA ALA A 351 35.49 2.65 7.79
C ALA A 351 35.97 4.11 7.83
N LEU A 352 35.04 5.06 7.66
CA LEU A 352 35.34 6.50 7.75
C LEU A 352 35.95 6.88 9.10
N VAL A 353 35.35 6.45 10.21
CA VAL A 353 35.89 6.76 11.55
C VAL A 353 37.16 5.97 11.84
N ALA A 354 37.24 4.70 11.42
CA ALA A 354 38.43 3.87 11.57
C ALA A 354 39.64 4.44 10.82
N LYS A 355 39.43 5.04 9.64
CA LYS A 355 40.48 5.73 8.88
C LYS A 355 41.13 6.86 9.67
N ALA A 356 40.35 7.55 10.50
CA ALA A 356 40.82 8.57 11.42
C ALA A 356 41.35 8.00 12.75
N ASN A 357 41.57 6.68 12.86
CA ASN A 357 41.98 5.97 14.07
C ASN A 357 41.00 6.11 15.24
N ILE A 358 39.70 6.19 14.95
CA ILE A 358 38.63 6.23 15.95
C ILE A 358 37.96 4.85 16.03
N ARG A 359 37.86 4.30 17.25
CA ARG A 359 37.35 2.94 17.49
C ARG A 359 35.87 2.89 17.88
N THR A 360 35.24 4.04 18.08
CA THR A 360 33.84 4.13 18.48
C THR A 360 32.91 3.58 17.40
N ILE A 361 32.00 2.71 17.82
CA ILE A 361 31.10 1.95 16.94
C ILE A 361 29.93 2.83 16.51
N GLN A 362 29.68 2.90 15.19
CA GLN A 362 28.70 3.79 14.58
C GLN A 362 27.29 3.16 14.39
N ASN A 363 26.75 2.53 15.45
CA ASN A 363 25.52 1.70 15.39
C ASN A 363 24.23 2.46 15.01
N GLU A 364 24.19 3.79 15.17
CA GLU A 364 23.01 4.62 14.88
C GLU A 364 23.30 5.81 13.95
N ALA A 365 24.55 5.93 13.52
CA ALA A 365 24.95 6.96 12.57
C ALA A 365 24.21 6.79 11.24
N PHE A 366 24.05 7.85 10.45
CA PHE A 366 23.41 7.75 9.14
C PHE A 366 23.96 8.75 8.14
N TYR A 367 23.76 8.43 6.87
CA TYR A 367 24.03 9.30 5.72
C TYR A 367 22.70 9.89 5.25
N HIS A 368 22.68 11.18 4.93
CA HIS A 368 21.49 11.82 4.40
C HIS A 368 21.85 12.86 3.34
N HIS A 369 21.00 12.95 2.31
CA HIS A 369 21.03 13.99 1.30
C HIS A 369 19.80 14.88 1.51
N ASN A 370 20.04 16.14 1.85
CA ASN A 370 18.98 17.13 2.00
C ASN A 370 18.69 17.77 0.65
N GLU A 371 17.58 17.37 0.04
CA GLU A 371 17.15 17.86 -1.28
C GLU A 371 16.94 19.38 -1.30
N SER A 372 16.46 19.98 -0.20
CA SER A 372 16.16 21.41 -0.15
C SER A 372 17.41 22.30 -0.20
N THR A 373 18.53 21.81 0.34
CA THR A 373 19.81 22.54 0.33
C THR A 373 20.81 21.95 -0.64
N ASN A 374 20.47 20.84 -1.30
CA ASN A 374 21.37 20.01 -2.11
C ASN A 374 22.68 19.65 -1.38
N GLN A 375 22.60 19.46 -0.06
CA GLN A 375 23.76 19.15 0.78
C GLN A 375 23.70 17.71 1.26
N THR A 376 24.87 17.09 1.36
CA THR A 376 25.02 15.72 1.84
C THR A 376 25.81 15.74 3.15
N TYR A 377 25.37 14.96 4.13
CA TYR A 377 26.05 14.88 5.43
C TYR A 377 26.06 13.47 6.02
N PHE A 378 27.07 13.23 6.86
CA PHE A 378 27.10 12.11 7.79
C PHE A 378 26.74 12.61 9.19
N GLN A 379 25.80 11.95 9.85
CA GLN A 379 25.59 12.11 11.29
C GLN A 379 26.30 10.97 12.01
N LEU A 380 27.36 11.31 12.77
CA LEU A 380 28.25 10.35 13.44
C LEU A 380 28.14 10.46 14.97
N TYR A 381 28.36 9.34 15.64
CA TYR A 381 28.42 9.23 17.10
C TYR A 381 29.88 9.37 17.54
N LEU A 382 30.27 10.55 18.00
CA LEU A 382 31.64 10.89 18.37
C LEU A 382 31.63 11.79 19.63
N ASN A 383 32.46 11.45 20.61
CA ASN A 383 32.70 12.33 21.76
C ASN A 383 33.54 13.57 21.35
N SER A 384 33.69 14.54 22.25
CA SER A 384 34.39 15.80 21.96
C SER A 384 35.83 15.61 21.43
N THR A 385 36.59 14.68 22.01
CA THR A 385 37.97 14.38 21.56
C THR A 385 37.97 13.74 20.17
N GLU A 386 37.09 12.77 19.93
CA GLU A 386 36.98 12.07 18.64
C GLU A 386 36.51 13.00 17.52
N ARG A 387 35.66 13.98 17.81
CA ARG A 387 35.24 15.01 16.83
C ARG A 387 36.43 15.81 16.32
N ILE A 388 37.28 16.25 17.25
CA ILE A 388 38.49 17.01 16.92
C ILE A 388 39.43 16.14 16.09
N GLN A 389 39.66 14.90 16.51
CA GLN A 389 40.50 13.94 15.80
C GLN A 389 39.99 13.66 14.38
N PHE A 390 38.70 13.37 14.22
CA PHE A 390 38.07 13.12 12.92
C PHE A 390 38.23 14.32 11.99
N ARG A 391 37.90 15.52 12.49
CA ARG A 391 37.99 16.76 11.72
C ARG A 391 39.43 17.06 11.30
N GLN A 392 40.39 16.99 12.22
CA GLN A 392 41.81 17.24 11.94
C GLN A 392 42.35 16.26 10.89
N PHE A 393 42.03 14.97 11.03
CA PHE A 393 42.47 13.94 10.08
C PHE A 393 41.96 14.24 8.67
N TYR A 394 40.65 14.44 8.50
CA TYR A 394 40.06 14.61 7.18
C TYR A 394 40.37 15.98 6.56
N GLN A 395 40.46 17.05 7.35
CA GLN A 395 40.87 18.35 6.81
C GLN A 395 42.34 18.38 6.37
N SER A 396 43.22 17.64 7.04
CA SER A 396 44.64 17.58 6.67
C SER A 396 44.88 16.71 5.42
N ASN A 397 44.17 15.59 5.30
CA ASN A 397 44.36 14.65 4.19
C ASN A 397 43.46 14.95 2.98
N PHE A 398 42.29 15.55 3.19
CA PHE A 398 41.27 15.83 2.17
C PHE A 398 40.65 17.23 2.41
N PRO A 399 41.37 18.32 2.11
CA PRO A 399 40.98 19.68 2.52
C PRO A 399 39.60 20.12 2.04
N LYS A 400 39.11 19.55 0.93
CA LYS A 400 37.80 19.85 0.35
C LYS A 400 36.67 18.96 0.86
N PHE A 401 36.98 17.87 1.57
CA PHE A 401 35.99 16.89 1.96
C PHE A 401 34.99 17.48 2.97
N ILE A 402 35.44 18.01 4.10
CA ILE A 402 34.53 18.57 5.11
C ILE A 402 34.23 20.05 4.80
N GLN A 403 32.98 20.33 4.43
CA GLN A 403 32.51 21.69 4.13
C GLN A 403 32.07 22.43 5.38
N SER A 404 31.30 21.79 6.25
CA SER A 404 30.84 22.38 7.51
C SER A 404 30.51 21.31 8.54
N VAL A 405 30.42 21.73 9.81
CA VAL A 405 30.13 20.85 10.94
C VAL A 405 28.99 21.47 11.74
N LYS A 406 27.99 20.66 12.09
CA LYS A 406 26.88 21.06 12.95
C LYS A 406 26.81 20.13 14.16
N GLU A 407 26.97 20.69 15.34
CA GLU A 407 26.78 19.97 16.59
C GLU A 407 25.29 19.79 16.87
N ILE A 408 24.89 18.58 17.25
CA ILE A 408 23.52 18.29 17.65
C ILE A 408 23.44 18.24 19.18
N ASP A 409 24.30 17.42 19.79
CA ASP A 409 24.41 17.27 21.24
C ASP A 409 25.82 16.80 21.64
N HIS A 410 25.98 16.30 22.87
CA HIS A 410 27.25 15.86 23.45
C HIS A 410 27.84 14.62 22.76
N GLU A 411 27.04 13.83 22.04
CA GLU A 411 27.44 12.57 21.44
C GLU A 411 27.27 12.54 19.91
N TRP A 412 26.40 13.39 19.35
CA TRP A 412 26.10 13.47 17.92
C TRP A 412 26.61 14.72 17.23
N VAL A 413 27.19 14.52 16.04
CA VAL A 413 27.67 15.58 15.16
C VAL A 413 27.33 15.29 13.70
N GLN A 414 26.99 16.33 12.94
CA GLN A 414 26.82 16.27 11.49
C GLN A 414 28.03 16.87 10.78
N PHE A 415 28.62 16.12 9.86
CA PHE A 415 29.65 16.58 8.94
C PHE A 415 29.04 16.70 7.54
N TYR A 416 28.89 17.92 7.06
CA TYR A 416 28.52 18.21 5.68
C TYR A 416 29.76 18.13 4.82
N PHE A 417 29.64 17.47 3.68
CA PHE A 417 30.81 17.16 2.87
C PHE A 417 30.58 17.35 1.38
N ASP A 418 31.69 17.56 0.68
CA ASP A 418 31.73 17.63 -0.78
C ASP A 418 31.63 16.22 -1.37
N PHE A 419 30.56 15.96 -2.12
CA PHE A 419 30.28 14.64 -2.68
C PHE A 419 31.33 14.19 -3.69
N HIS A 420 31.89 15.12 -4.45
CA HIS A 420 32.93 14.81 -5.43
C HIS A 420 34.25 14.44 -4.74
N ALA A 421 34.69 15.22 -3.74
CA ALA A 421 35.85 14.88 -2.91
C ALA A 421 35.65 13.54 -2.20
N PHE A 422 34.44 13.25 -1.74
CA PHE A 422 34.12 11.97 -1.13
C PHE A 422 34.29 10.79 -2.09
N GLN A 423 33.73 10.90 -3.30
CA GLN A 423 33.82 9.83 -4.31
C GLN A 423 35.24 9.66 -4.88
N CYS A 424 35.91 10.75 -5.21
CA CYS A 424 37.18 10.71 -5.94
C CYS A 424 38.40 10.56 -5.04
N GLU A 425 38.34 11.02 -3.79
CA GLU A 425 39.52 11.05 -2.90
C GLU A 425 39.33 10.12 -1.70
N VAL A 426 38.22 10.30 -0.96
CA VAL A 426 38.01 9.57 0.30
C VAL A 426 37.75 8.10 0.06
N ILE A 427 36.78 7.74 -0.80
CA ILE A 427 36.43 6.34 -1.07
C ILE A 427 37.65 5.51 -1.50
N PRO A 428 38.47 5.93 -2.48
CA PRO A 428 39.67 5.19 -2.85
C PRO A 428 40.63 4.99 -1.67
N SER A 429 40.78 6.01 -0.80
CA SER A 429 41.65 5.93 0.38
C SER A 429 41.18 4.92 1.42
N LEU A 430 39.88 4.64 1.51
CA LEU A 430 39.32 3.68 2.46
C LEU A 430 39.63 2.23 2.08
N SER A 431 39.98 1.97 0.82
CA SER A 431 40.35 0.63 0.34
C SER A 431 41.58 0.08 1.06
N SER A 432 42.43 0.92 1.65
CA SER A 432 43.61 0.44 2.39
C SER A 432 43.29 -0.15 3.76
N LEU A 433 42.02 -0.10 4.20
CA LEU A 433 41.58 -0.65 5.48
C LEU A 433 41.12 -2.10 5.38
N PHE A 434 40.99 -2.62 4.16
CA PHE A 434 40.49 -3.96 3.83
C PHE A 434 41.45 -4.63 2.85
#